data_AF-A0A368EU11-F1
#
_entry.id   AF-A0A368EU11-F1
#
_cell.length_a   1.000
_cell.length_b   1.000
_cell.length_c   1.000
_cell.angle_alpha   90.00
_cell.angle_beta   90.00
_cell.angle_gamma   90.00
#
_symmetry.space_group_name_H-M   'P 1'
#
loop_
_entity.id
_entity.type
_entity.pdbx_description
1 polymer ?
#
loop_
_entity_poly.entity_id
_entity_poly.type
_entity_poly.pdbx_seq_one_letter_code
_entity_poly.pdbx_strand_id
1 'polypeptide(L)'
;MSKIWNDLKSNMKDWSNAAVEKAEEVSKVAVAKTEELTKISKIKLTIHQLQRDKNKEILSLGKLVYAHSKEANMSNFTGNTEFFSHVEKIDSLNIQILDKEKEIDNIKAEDFNDEQSADSLISDDESTQNDLETPTSDDNSKSINVDESPSEE
;
A
#
# COMPACT_ATOMS: atom_id res chain seq x y z
N MET A 1 -15.41 -57.47 1.21
CA MET A 1 -14.63 -56.35 1.74
C MET A 1 -14.23 -55.36 0.63
N SER A 2 -15.20 -54.81 -0.09
CA SER A 2 -14.98 -53.81 -1.16
C SER A 2 -15.47 -52.41 -0.78
N LYS A 3 -16.37 -52.32 0.21
CA LYS A 3 -17.03 -51.07 0.62
C LYS A 3 -16.05 -50.06 1.24
N ILE A 4 -15.21 -50.49 2.18
CA ILE A 4 -14.25 -49.62 2.88
C ILE A 4 -13.19 -49.03 1.93
N TRP A 5 -12.71 -49.81 0.94
CA TRP A 5 -11.75 -49.31 -0.05
C TRP A 5 -12.39 -48.37 -1.07
N ASN A 6 -13.63 -48.65 -1.47
CA ASN A 6 -14.41 -47.76 -2.34
C ASN A 6 -14.76 -46.45 -1.63
N ASP A 7 -15.13 -46.49 -0.35
CA ASP A 7 -15.43 -45.32 0.47
C ASP A 7 -14.18 -44.46 0.70
N LEU A 8 -13.02 -45.09 0.95
CA LEU A 8 -11.73 -44.38 1.04
C LEU A 8 -11.34 -43.71 -0.28
N LYS A 9 -11.50 -44.42 -1.40
CA LYS A 9 -11.22 -43.88 -2.74
C LYS A 9 -12.17 -42.75 -3.11
N SER A 10 -13.44 -42.83 -2.69
CA SER A 10 -14.40 -41.75 -2.87
C SER A 10 -13.98 -40.52 -2.06
N ASN A 11 -13.74 -40.68 -0.76
CA ASN A 11 -13.33 -39.58 0.11
C ASN A 11 -12.01 -38.94 -0.32
N MET A 12 -11.04 -39.72 -0.79
CA MET A 12 -9.78 -39.19 -1.35
C MET A 12 -10.00 -38.42 -2.65
N LYS A 13 -10.92 -38.86 -3.50
CA LYS A 13 -11.30 -38.14 -4.72
C LYS A 13 -12.03 -36.84 -4.39
N ASP A 14 -12.92 -36.87 -3.41
CA ASP A 14 -13.69 -35.71 -2.97
C ASP A 14 -12.77 -34.68 -2.29
N TRP A 15 -11.80 -35.11 -1.49
CA TRP A 15 -10.77 -34.22 -0.92
C TRP A 15 -9.83 -33.68 -1.99
N SER A 16 -9.41 -34.52 -2.95
CA SER A 16 -8.60 -34.05 -4.08
C SER A 16 -9.35 -33.02 -4.93
N ASN A 17 -10.64 -33.21 -5.17
CA ASN A 17 -11.45 -32.25 -5.92
C ASN A 17 -11.64 -30.96 -5.12
N ALA A 18 -11.94 -31.04 -3.83
CA ALA A 18 -12.07 -29.89 -2.95
C ALA A 18 -10.75 -29.10 -2.80
N ALA A 19 -9.61 -29.79 -2.77
CA ALA A 19 -8.30 -29.15 -2.74
C ALA A 19 -7.98 -28.41 -4.05
N VAL A 20 -8.35 -29.00 -5.20
CA VAL A 20 -8.18 -28.37 -6.52
C VAL A 20 -9.10 -27.15 -6.66
N GLU A 21 -10.35 -27.25 -6.24
CA GLU A 21 -11.32 -26.14 -6.25
C GLU A 21 -10.87 -24.99 -5.33
N LYS A 22 -10.45 -25.31 -4.09
CA LYS A 22 -9.88 -24.32 -3.16
C LYS A 22 -8.61 -23.66 -3.71
N ALA A 23 -7.74 -24.43 -4.37
CA ALA A 23 -6.54 -23.88 -5.00
C ALA A 23 -6.88 -22.95 -6.18
N GLU A 24 -7.91 -23.28 -6.97
CA GLU A 24 -8.37 -22.45 -8.07
C GLU A 24 -8.96 -21.12 -7.57
N GLU A 25 -9.75 -21.16 -6.49
CA GLU A 25 -10.32 -19.96 -5.86
C GLU A 25 -9.23 -19.05 -5.28
N VAL A 26 -8.29 -19.61 -4.50
CA VAL A 26 -7.14 -18.86 -3.96
C VAL A 26 -6.28 -18.27 -5.09
N SER A 27 -6.10 -19.01 -6.19
CA SER A 27 -5.37 -18.50 -7.36
C SER A 27 -6.08 -17.32 -8.02
N LYS A 28 -7.41 -17.34 -8.14
CA LYS A 28 -8.19 -16.23 -8.72
C LYS A 28 -8.12 -14.98 -7.84
N VAL A 29 -8.25 -15.15 -6.52
CA VAL A 29 -8.15 -14.05 -5.54
C VAL A 29 -6.76 -13.42 -5.58
N ALA A 30 -5.70 -14.23 -5.62
CA ALA A 30 -4.33 -13.72 -5.71
C ALA A 30 -4.11 -12.89 -7.00
N VAL A 31 -4.61 -13.37 -8.15
CA VAL A 31 -4.51 -12.64 -9.43
C VAL A 31 -5.26 -11.30 -9.35
N ALA A 32 -6.50 -11.29 -8.85
CA ALA A 32 -7.28 -10.06 -8.68
C ALA A 32 -6.55 -9.04 -7.80
N LYS A 33 -6.03 -9.47 -6.64
CA LYS A 33 -5.26 -8.63 -5.73
C LYS A 33 -4.01 -8.03 -6.38
N THR A 34 -3.30 -8.80 -7.22
CA THR A 34 -2.13 -8.27 -7.95
C THR A 34 -2.52 -7.25 -9.02
N GLU A 35 -3.67 -7.41 -9.67
CA GLU A 35 -4.18 -6.44 -10.65
C GLU A 35 -4.51 -5.11 -9.98
N GLU A 36 -5.19 -5.16 -8.83
CA GLU A 36 -5.54 -3.97 -8.05
C GLU A 36 -4.32 -3.24 -7.50
N LEU A 37 -3.36 -3.97 -6.92
CA LEU A 37 -2.08 -3.39 -6.49
C LEU A 37 -1.37 -2.67 -7.65
N THR A 38 -1.46 -3.22 -8.86
CA THR A 38 -0.91 -2.60 -10.07
C THR A 38 -1.69 -1.33 -10.45
N LYS A 39 -3.02 -1.35 -10.41
CA LYS A 39 -3.88 -0.17 -10.68
C LYS A 39 -3.57 0.96 -9.70
N ILE A 40 -3.57 0.66 -8.40
CA ILE A 40 -3.23 1.62 -7.33
C ILE A 40 -1.82 2.19 -7.54
N SER A 41 -0.85 1.35 -7.90
CA SER A 41 0.53 1.80 -8.12
C SER A 41 0.63 2.80 -9.28
N LYS A 42 -0.11 2.59 -10.37
CA LYS A 42 -0.17 3.54 -11.50
C LYS A 42 -0.75 4.89 -11.05
N ILE A 43 -1.85 4.87 -10.29
CA ILE A 43 -2.49 6.10 -9.78
C ILE A 43 -1.54 6.86 -8.85
N LYS A 44 -0.82 6.18 -7.96
CA LYS A 44 0.19 6.80 -7.08
C LYS A 44 1.30 7.50 -7.85
N LEU A 45 1.79 6.91 -8.93
CA LEU A 45 2.78 7.56 -9.81
C LEU A 45 2.23 8.88 -10.40
N THR A 46 0.96 8.87 -10.82
CA THR A 46 0.28 10.08 -11.31
C THR A 46 0.16 11.13 -10.20
N ILE A 47 -0.25 10.74 -8.98
CA ILE A 47 -0.32 11.66 -7.83
C ILE A 47 1.04 12.29 -7.56
N HIS A 48 2.12 11.51 -7.55
CA HIS A 48 3.47 12.05 -7.35
C HIS A 48 3.92 13.00 -8.48
N GLN A 49 3.48 12.77 -9.72
CA GLN A 49 3.72 13.71 -10.81
C GLN A 49 2.96 15.02 -10.58
N LEU A 50 1.67 14.96 -10.26
CA LEU A 50 0.83 16.12 -9.96
C LEU A 50 1.36 16.93 -8.77
N GLN A 51 1.81 16.26 -7.71
CA GLN A 51 2.45 16.90 -6.55
C GLN A 51 3.73 17.66 -6.94
N ARG A 52 4.57 17.06 -7.79
CA ARG A 52 5.77 17.73 -8.31
C ARG A 52 5.41 18.97 -9.13
N ASP A 53 4.39 18.89 -9.96
CA ASP A 53 3.95 20.02 -10.78
C ASP A 53 3.32 21.12 -9.92
N LYS A 54 2.55 20.77 -8.89
CA LYS A 54 2.05 21.73 -7.89
C LYS A 54 3.19 22.46 -7.20
N ASN A 55 4.23 21.74 -6.78
CA ASN A 55 5.38 22.35 -6.11
C ASN A 55 6.13 23.32 -7.04
N LYS A 56 6.23 23.03 -8.35
CA LYS A 56 6.80 23.97 -9.33
C LYS A 56 5.98 25.25 -9.46
N GLU A 57 4.65 25.14 -9.46
CA GLU A 57 3.77 26.31 -9.51
C GLU A 57 3.86 27.14 -8.24
N ILE A 58 3.85 26.52 -7.05
CA ILE A 58 4.05 27.22 -5.77
C ILE A 58 5.40 27.96 -5.76
N LEU A 59 6.45 27.32 -6.26
CA LEU A 59 7.77 27.95 -6.35
C LEU A 59 7.79 29.12 -7.35
N SER A 60 7.07 29.02 -8.46
CA SER A 60 6.95 30.10 -9.45
C SER A 60 6.17 31.28 -8.87
N LEU A 61 5.05 31.02 -8.21
CA LEU A 61 4.27 32.01 -7.49
C LEU A 61 5.09 32.69 -6.39
N GLY A 62 5.85 31.92 -5.60
CA GLY A 62 6.71 32.46 -4.56
C GLY A 62 7.80 33.38 -5.10
N LYS A 63 8.40 33.04 -6.25
CA LYS A 63 9.36 33.91 -6.94
C LYS A 63 8.73 35.22 -7.40
N LEU A 64 7.53 35.15 -7.98
CA LEU A 64 6.76 36.31 -8.41
C LEU A 64 6.43 37.22 -7.22
N VAL A 65 5.95 36.64 -6.11
CA VAL A 65 5.64 37.38 -4.89
C VAL A 65 6.88 38.06 -4.30
N TYR A 66 8.00 37.33 -4.24
CA TYR A 66 9.27 37.87 -3.76
C TYR A 66 9.76 39.04 -4.61
N ALA A 67 9.73 38.92 -5.94
CA ALA A 67 10.13 39.99 -6.85
C ALA A 67 9.30 41.26 -6.62
N HIS A 68 7.97 41.15 -6.60
CA HIS A 68 7.08 42.29 -6.39
C HIS A 68 7.20 42.91 -5.00
N SER A 69 7.50 42.13 -3.96
CA SER A 69 7.73 42.67 -2.60
C SER A 69 8.95 43.60 -2.52
N LYS A 70 9.96 43.41 -3.37
CA LYS A 70 11.14 44.28 -3.43
C LYS A 70 10.88 45.59 -4.18
N GLU A 71 9.90 45.61 -5.07
CA GLU A 71 9.59 46.77 -5.93
C GLU A 71 8.75 47.85 -5.21
N ALA A 72 8.63 47.79 -3.88
CA ALA A 72 7.90 48.72 -3.01
C ALA A 72 6.41 48.92 -3.35
N ASN A 73 5.83 48.07 -4.20
CA ASN A 73 4.44 48.14 -4.65
C ASN A 73 3.66 46.84 -4.34
N MET A 74 3.49 46.52 -3.06
CA MET A 74 2.67 45.38 -2.61
C MET A 74 1.18 45.50 -3.00
N SER A 75 0.73 46.69 -3.45
CA SER A 75 -0.62 46.92 -3.98
C SER A 75 -0.87 46.32 -5.39
N ASN A 76 0.17 45.78 -6.05
CA ASN A 76 0.10 45.37 -7.46
C ASN A 76 -0.45 43.96 -7.72
N PHE A 77 -0.78 43.15 -6.70
CA PHE A 77 -1.42 41.84 -6.94
C PHE A 77 -2.90 41.95 -7.30
N THR A 78 -3.54 43.05 -6.90
CA THR A 78 -4.92 43.37 -7.29
C THR A 78 -4.97 43.65 -8.79
N GLY A 79 -5.45 42.67 -9.56
CA GLY A 79 -5.51 42.73 -11.02
C GLY A 79 -4.31 42.13 -11.75
N ASN A 80 -3.37 41.50 -11.04
CA ASN A 80 -2.27 40.77 -11.68
C ASN A 80 -2.77 39.40 -12.17
N THR A 81 -2.96 39.29 -13.48
CA THR A 81 -3.45 38.06 -14.13
C THR A 81 -2.48 36.89 -13.98
N GLU A 82 -1.17 37.14 -13.98
CA GLU A 82 -0.14 36.11 -13.79
C GLU A 82 -0.22 35.50 -12.38
N PHE A 83 -0.38 36.35 -11.36
CA PHE A 83 -0.60 35.91 -9.97
C PHE A 83 -1.80 34.98 -9.86
N PHE A 84 -2.97 35.40 -10.36
CA PHE A 84 -4.18 34.59 -10.30
C PHE A 84 -4.05 33.29 -11.10
N SER A 85 -3.38 33.32 -12.26
CA SER A 85 -3.17 32.12 -13.06
C SER A 85 -2.39 31.02 -12.32
N HIS A 86 -1.38 31.40 -11.53
CA HIS A 86 -0.64 30.45 -10.69
C HIS A 86 -1.52 29.89 -9.57
N VAL A 87 -2.32 30.73 -8.91
CA VAL A 87 -3.24 30.30 -7.83
C VAL A 87 -4.27 29.32 -8.38
N GLU A 88 -4.97 29.67 -9.46
CA GLU A 88 -5.96 28.82 -10.10
C GLU A 88 -5.37 27.47 -10.55
N LYS A 89 -4.15 27.48 -11.07
CA LYS A 89 -3.46 26.26 -11.47
C LYS A 89 -3.10 25.38 -10.28
N ILE A 90 -2.66 25.96 -9.16
CA ILE A 90 -2.41 25.23 -7.91
C ILE A 90 -3.70 24.59 -7.40
N ASP A 91 -4.83 25.31 -7.44
CA ASP A 91 -6.13 24.79 -7.02
C ASP A 91 -6.61 23.67 -7.93
N SER A 92 -6.48 23.82 -9.25
CA SER A 92 -6.79 22.75 -10.21
C SER A 92 -5.95 21.49 -9.97
N LEU A 93 -4.66 21.64 -9.68
CA LEU A 93 -3.78 20.52 -9.37
C LEU A 93 -4.16 19.85 -8.04
N ASN A 94 -4.57 20.62 -7.03
CA ASN A 94 -5.08 20.07 -5.77
C ASN A 94 -6.35 19.24 -5.98
N ILE A 95 -7.31 19.73 -6.78
CA ILE A 95 -8.54 19.00 -7.11
C ILE A 95 -8.19 17.68 -7.81
N GLN A 96 -7.31 17.71 -8.81
CA GLN A 96 -6.87 16.51 -9.51
C GLN A 96 -6.19 15.48 -8.59
N ILE A 97 -5.39 15.94 -7.62
CA ILE A 97 -4.78 15.05 -6.62
C ILE A 97 -5.86 14.39 -5.75
N LEU A 98 -6.82 15.18 -5.23
CA LEU A 98 -7.90 14.65 -4.39
C LEU A 98 -8.78 13.65 -5.15
N ASP A 99 -9.09 13.91 -6.43
CA ASP A 99 -9.85 12.99 -7.26
C ASP A 99 -9.12 11.66 -7.45
N LYS A 100 -7.79 11.71 -7.66
CA LYS A 100 -6.94 10.52 -7.79
C LYS A 100 -6.78 9.75 -6.48
N GLU A 101 -6.73 10.45 -5.35
CA GLU A 101 -6.72 9.82 -4.03
C GLU A 101 -8.06 9.12 -3.75
N LYS A 102 -9.18 9.76 -4.11
CA LYS A 102 -10.51 9.15 -4.02
C LYS A 102 -10.65 7.93 -4.93
N GLU A 103 -10.05 7.94 -6.11
CA GLU A 103 -10.00 6.76 -7.00
C GLU A 103 -9.31 5.57 -6.32
N ILE A 104 -8.22 5.81 -5.58
CA ILE A 104 -7.56 4.76 -4.79
C ILE A 104 -8.47 4.24 -3.68
N ASP A 105 -9.17 5.13 -2.97
CA ASP A 105 -10.05 4.73 -1.88
C ASP A 105 -11.27 3.95 -2.38
N ASN A 106 -11.79 4.26 -3.57
CA ASN A 106 -12.83 3.47 -4.22
C ASN A 106 -12.34 2.06 -4.56
N ILE A 107 -11.14 1.92 -5.14
CA ILE A 107 -10.57 0.59 -5.46
C ILE A 107 -10.39 -0.25 -4.19
N LYS A 108 -9.89 0.36 -3.10
CA LYS A 108 -9.76 -0.35 -1.82
C LYS A 108 -11.13 -0.73 -1.23
N ALA A 109 -12.13 0.14 -1.34
CA ALA A 109 -13.46 -0.13 -0.82
C ALA A 109 -14.19 -1.25 -1.60
N GLU A 110 -13.88 -1.41 -2.89
CA GLU A 110 -14.29 -2.57 -3.69
C GLU A 110 -13.66 -3.86 -3.14
N ASP A 111 -12.34 -3.87 -2.85
CA ASP A 111 -11.61 -5.02 -2.25
C ASP A 111 -12.20 -5.45 -0.89
N PHE A 112 -12.50 -4.51 0.01
CA PHE A 112 -13.10 -4.82 1.32
C PHE A 112 -14.51 -5.45 1.25
N ASN A 113 -15.28 -5.17 0.20
CA ASN A 113 -16.59 -5.79 0.03
C ASN A 113 -16.48 -7.23 -0.49
N ASP A 114 -15.42 -7.55 -1.23
CA ASP A 114 -15.14 -8.90 -1.72
C ASP A 114 -14.48 -9.78 -0.63
N GLU A 115 -13.67 -9.21 0.28
CA GLU A 115 -13.02 -9.95 1.39
C GLU A 115 -14.00 -10.59 2.40
N GLN A 116 -15.22 -10.05 2.58
CA GLN A 116 -16.25 -10.66 3.45
C GLN A 116 -16.78 -12.01 2.94
N SER A 117 -16.38 -12.45 1.75
CA SER A 117 -16.69 -13.78 1.22
C SER A 117 -15.61 -14.84 1.52
N ALA A 118 -14.42 -14.44 2.01
CA ALA A 118 -13.25 -15.33 2.11
C ALA A 118 -12.73 -15.61 3.53
N ASP A 119 -13.10 -14.82 4.54
CA ASP A 119 -12.51 -14.90 5.90
C ASP A 119 -12.98 -16.13 6.73
N SER A 120 -13.89 -16.96 6.20
CA SER A 120 -14.39 -18.14 6.91
C SER A 120 -13.51 -19.40 6.78
N LEU A 121 -12.32 -19.34 6.15
CA LEU A 121 -11.63 -20.56 5.65
C LEU A 121 -10.19 -20.82 6.14
N ILE A 122 -9.70 -20.10 7.17
CA ILE A 122 -8.31 -20.27 7.68
C ILE A 122 -8.24 -20.82 9.11
N SER A 123 -9.31 -20.80 9.90
CA SER A 123 -9.31 -21.52 11.19
C SER A 123 -9.76 -22.96 10.99
N ASP A 124 -8.83 -23.85 10.66
CA ASP A 124 -8.67 -25.13 11.35
C ASP A 124 -7.56 -25.97 10.69
N ASP A 125 -6.68 -26.47 11.56
CA ASP A 125 -5.76 -27.59 11.35
C ASP A 125 -4.35 -27.28 10.80
N GLU A 126 -3.48 -26.77 11.67
CA GLU A 126 -2.09 -27.24 11.72
C GLU A 126 -1.78 -27.76 13.13
N SER A 127 -2.03 -29.04 13.36
CA SER A 127 -1.33 -29.82 14.38
C SER A 127 -0.62 -31.01 13.76
N THR A 128 0.53 -30.75 13.11
CA THR A 128 1.53 -31.78 12.89
C THR A 128 2.88 -31.31 13.42
N GLN A 129 3.16 -31.67 14.68
CA GLN A 129 4.51 -31.70 15.21
C GLN A 129 5.33 -32.68 14.36
N ASN A 130 6.37 -32.16 13.71
CA ASN A 130 7.51 -32.96 13.28
C ASN A 130 8.75 -32.34 13.92
N ASP A 131 9.14 -32.91 15.06
CA ASP A 131 10.45 -32.70 15.66
C ASP A 131 11.51 -33.23 14.70
N LEU A 132 12.31 -32.31 14.14
CA LEU A 132 13.55 -32.65 13.46
C LEU A 132 14.70 -31.99 14.23
N GLU A 133 15.27 -32.77 15.15
CA GLU A 133 16.51 -32.42 15.83
C GLU A 133 17.65 -32.22 14.82
N THR A 134 18.32 -31.08 14.89
CA THR A 134 19.75 -30.98 14.52
C THR A 134 20.49 -30.18 15.60
N PRO A 135 21.75 -30.53 15.89
CA PRO A 135 22.42 -30.20 17.14
C PRO A 135 23.05 -28.80 17.06
N THR A 136 22.74 -27.92 18.01
CA THR A 136 23.50 -26.67 18.16
C THR A 136 24.71 -26.92 19.06
N SER A 137 25.88 -26.89 18.43
CA SER A 137 27.17 -26.78 19.11
C SER A 137 27.27 -25.46 19.88
N ASP A 138 28.02 -25.55 20.98
CA ASP A 138 28.46 -24.49 21.88
C ASP A 138 28.96 -23.22 21.15
N ASP A 139 28.67 -22.02 21.67
CA ASP A 139 29.67 -21.34 22.51
C ASP A 139 29.08 -20.16 23.29
N ASN A 140 29.65 -19.99 24.47
CA ASN A 140 29.24 -19.16 25.58
C ASN A 140 29.95 -17.79 25.55
N SER A 141 29.21 -16.74 25.89
CA SER A 141 29.63 -15.48 26.52
C SER A 141 30.96 -14.80 26.15
N LYS A 142 30.86 -13.52 25.73
CA LYS A 142 31.43 -12.44 26.57
C LYS A 142 30.82 -11.06 26.33
N SER A 143 30.18 -10.61 27.40
CA SER A 143 29.89 -9.23 27.81
C SER A 143 31.03 -8.25 27.60
N ILE A 144 30.72 -7.04 27.11
CA ILE A 144 31.32 -5.79 27.59
C ILE A 144 30.22 -4.73 27.69
N ASN A 145 29.86 -4.40 28.93
CA ASN A 145 29.24 -3.12 29.31
C ASN A 145 30.28 -2.01 29.14
N VAL A 146 29.88 -0.85 28.64
CA VAL A 146 30.42 0.42 29.12
C VAL A 146 29.25 1.35 29.36
N ASP A 147 29.19 1.78 30.61
CA ASP A 147 28.18 2.57 31.27
C ASP A 147 28.44 4.08 31.08
N GLU A 148 27.34 4.84 31.11
CA GLU A 148 27.13 6.23 31.53
C GLU A 148 28.05 7.41 31.09
N SER A 149 27.45 8.30 30.26
CA SER A 149 27.01 9.69 30.58
C SER A 149 27.98 10.72 31.23
N PRO A 150 27.63 12.02 31.36
CA PRO A 150 26.99 12.98 30.44
C PRO A 150 27.70 14.38 30.42
N SER A 151 27.14 15.30 29.60
CA SER A 151 27.06 16.77 29.79
C SER A 151 28.28 17.70 29.63
N GLU A 152 27.93 18.99 29.47
CA GLU A 152 28.73 20.23 29.28
C GLU A 152 28.92 20.61 27.80
N GLU A 153 28.56 21.80 27.30
CA GLU A 153 28.09 23.06 27.87
C GLU A 153 27.41 23.88 26.75
#